data_AF-A0A2E0USY2-F1
#
_entry.id   AF-A0A2E0USY2-F1
#
_cell.length_a   1.000
_cell.length_b   1.000
_cell.length_c   1.000
_cell.angle_alpha   90.00
_cell.angle_beta   90.00
_cell.angle_gamma   90.00
#
_symmetry.space_group_name_H-M   'P 1'
#
loop_
_entity.id
_entity.type
_entity.pdbx_description
1 polymer ?
#
loop_
_entity_poly.entity_id
_entity_poly.type
_entity_poly.pdbx_seq_one_letter_code
_entity_poly.pdbx_strand_id
1 'polypeptide(L)'
;MDKQGFFTYLEGRKQNEAQIQAAIQLVEMFETFQQQQPRPEPVTSQLVWDFSDLLIQNKTNTYDNYLALARYAVYTKNNDLFVPVLELLDGEESLDNLHKKLGELYDEAVQAEIFQDFGPPPLGTPTNEKPKYTAAVMHRMTDKFGEDGCKDLIKDSLRTLPDEGYQEVKNRFEKSTSMDDFLDKEGQRFLDQLEALQNEDKLFFAQRITPEVMDYLRQHPEIYRGEWDGSIVYETKIPFLTEQYLQEEDPQKRRYYYCHCPWARESLIRDTVTVPAAFCNCSAGFHKKKWEIIFGQPLHTEVLESVLMGDERCRFAIHLPTLIR
;
A
#
# COMPACT_ATOMS: atom_id res chain seq x y z
N MET A 1 21.94 13.65 -15.02
CA MET A 1 22.33 12.41 -14.34
C MET A 1 23.85 12.19 -14.35
N ASP A 2 24.43 11.76 -13.21
CA ASP A 2 25.75 11.10 -13.15
C ASP A 2 25.62 9.65 -13.66
N LYS A 3 25.87 9.46 -14.97
CA LYS A 3 25.65 8.16 -15.62
C LYS A 3 26.56 7.06 -15.07
N GLN A 4 27.83 7.37 -14.83
CA GLN A 4 28.81 6.38 -14.38
C GLN A 4 28.56 5.99 -12.93
N GLY A 5 28.22 6.95 -12.08
CA GLY A 5 27.84 6.66 -10.69
C GLY A 5 26.57 5.81 -10.60
N PHE A 6 25.55 6.13 -11.41
CA PHE A 6 24.34 5.32 -11.45
C PHE A 6 24.58 3.92 -12.03
N PHE A 7 25.42 3.78 -13.05
CA PHE A 7 25.86 2.49 -13.58
C PHE A 7 26.46 1.61 -12.47
N THR A 8 27.47 2.11 -11.77
CA THR A 8 28.14 1.40 -10.66
C THR A 8 27.14 1.04 -9.54
N TYR A 9 26.19 1.92 -9.25
CA TYR A 9 25.12 1.66 -8.28
C TYR A 9 24.25 0.46 -8.69
N LEU A 10 23.87 0.37 -9.96
CA LEU A 10 23.04 -0.72 -10.47
C LEU A 10 23.83 -2.05 -10.60
N GLU A 11 25.13 -2.01 -10.89
CA GLU A 11 26.00 -3.20 -10.80
C GLU A 11 26.00 -3.79 -9.39
N GLY A 12 26.10 -2.94 -8.36
CA GLY A 12 25.98 -3.34 -6.95
C GLY A 12 24.63 -3.98 -6.60
N ARG A 13 23.61 -3.80 -7.44
CA ARG A 13 22.28 -4.43 -7.33
C ARG A 13 22.14 -5.69 -8.19
N LYS A 14 23.24 -6.21 -8.74
CA LYS A 14 23.29 -7.44 -9.56
C LYS A 14 22.47 -7.36 -10.85
N GLN A 15 22.29 -6.17 -11.41
CA GLN A 15 21.72 -6.04 -12.75
C GLN A 15 22.75 -6.39 -13.82
N ASN A 16 22.30 -6.99 -14.92
CA ASN A 16 23.15 -7.20 -16.09
C ASN A 16 23.29 -5.92 -16.93
N GLU A 17 24.28 -5.88 -17.82
CA GLU A 17 24.60 -4.70 -18.62
C GLU A 17 23.39 -4.20 -19.44
N ALA A 18 22.61 -5.09 -20.05
CA ALA A 18 21.43 -4.72 -20.82
C ALA A 18 20.35 -4.04 -19.95
N GLN A 19 20.10 -4.56 -18.75
CA GLN A 19 19.19 -3.96 -17.78
C GLN A 19 19.68 -2.58 -17.31
N ILE A 20 20.99 -2.42 -17.11
CA ILE A 20 21.58 -1.14 -16.69
C ILE A 20 21.43 -0.11 -17.81
N GLN A 21 21.72 -0.47 -19.06
CA GLN A 21 21.55 0.44 -20.21
C GLN A 21 20.08 0.85 -20.39
N ALA A 22 19.13 -0.08 -20.25
CA ALA A 22 17.71 0.25 -20.30
C ALA A 22 17.30 1.21 -19.18
N ALA A 23 17.78 0.99 -17.95
CA ALA A 23 17.51 1.87 -16.82
C ALA A 23 18.09 3.29 -17.04
N ILE A 24 19.32 3.39 -17.57
CA ILE A 24 19.96 4.66 -17.90
C ILE A 24 19.16 5.41 -18.96
N GLN A 25 18.75 4.75 -20.05
CA GLN A 25 17.94 5.35 -21.11
C GLN A 25 16.60 5.88 -20.59
N LEU A 26 15.93 5.12 -19.73
CA LEU A 26 14.68 5.55 -19.11
C LEU A 26 14.87 6.80 -18.24
N VAL A 27 15.91 6.83 -17.40
CA VAL A 27 16.18 7.96 -16.52
C VAL A 27 16.55 9.21 -17.34
N GLU A 28 17.31 9.07 -18.42
CA GLU A 28 17.59 10.16 -19.35
C GLU A 28 16.32 10.71 -20.00
N MET A 29 15.39 9.82 -20.36
CA MET A 29 14.08 10.21 -20.88
C MET A 29 13.27 10.98 -19.82
N PHE A 30 13.29 10.53 -18.56
CA PHE A 30 12.63 11.24 -17.44
C PHE A 30 13.24 12.63 -17.20
N GLU A 31 14.58 12.74 -17.12
CA GLU A 31 15.24 14.05 -16.93
C GLU A 31 14.96 15.00 -18.10
N THR A 32 14.92 14.48 -19.33
CA THR A 32 14.55 15.27 -20.53
C THR A 32 13.10 15.73 -20.46
N PHE A 33 12.18 14.85 -20.06
CA PHE A 33 10.77 15.17 -19.86
C PHE A 33 10.58 16.28 -18.81
N GLN A 34 11.32 16.22 -17.71
CA GLN A 34 11.32 17.26 -16.69
C GLN A 34 11.84 18.61 -17.24
N GLN A 35 12.94 18.61 -18.00
CA GLN A 35 13.53 19.83 -18.54
C GLN A 35 12.64 20.54 -19.58
N GLN A 36 11.71 19.82 -20.21
CA GLN A 36 10.77 20.38 -21.18
C GLN A 36 9.57 21.08 -20.51
N GLN A 37 9.44 21.01 -19.19
CA GLN A 37 8.34 21.66 -18.48
C GLN A 37 8.51 23.19 -18.44
N PRO A 38 7.40 23.97 -18.49
CA PRO A 38 7.44 25.44 -18.55
C PRO A 38 8.22 26.10 -17.41
N ARG A 39 8.34 25.40 -16.28
CA ARG A 39 9.30 25.66 -15.20
C ARG A 39 9.86 24.31 -14.76
N PRO A 40 11.19 24.13 -14.71
CA PRO A 40 11.78 23.00 -14.01
C PRO A 40 11.58 23.24 -12.50
N GLU A 41 10.36 23.01 -12.04
CA GLU A 41 10.04 22.94 -10.62
C GLU A 41 10.74 21.70 -10.02
N PRO A 42 10.94 21.65 -8.68
CA PRO A 42 11.29 20.39 -8.03
C PRO A 42 10.37 19.27 -8.51
N VAL A 43 10.86 18.03 -8.48
CA VAL A 43 10.04 16.88 -8.85
C VAL A 43 8.77 16.90 -7.99
N THR A 44 7.61 16.85 -8.63
CA THR A 44 6.30 16.77 -7.95
C THR A 44 5.64 15.44 -8.29
N SER A 45 4.67 15.01 -7.48
CA SER A 45 3.85 13.85 -7.81
C SER A 45 3.18 13.98 -9.18
N GLN A 46 2.71 15.19 -9.53
CA GLN A 46 2.09 15.46 -10.83
C GLN A 46 3.06 15.23 -11.99
N LEU A 47 4.31 15.69 -11.89
CA LEU A 47 5.32 15.43 -12.92
C LEU A 47 5.57 13.93 -13.13
N VAL A 48 5.63 13.17 -12.04
CA VAL A 48 5.83 11.71 -12.09
C VAL A 48 4.62 11.01 -12.71
N TRP A 49 3.41 11.47 -12.38
CA TRP A 49 2.17 10.97 -12.98
C TRP A 49 2.08 11.28 -14.47
N ASP A 50 2.41 12.50 -14.90
CA ASP A 50 2.42 12.87 -16.31
C ASP A 50 3.45 12.05 -17.11
N PHE A 51 4.61 11.77 -16.51
CA PHE A 51 5.59 10.87 -17.12
C PHE A 51 5.08 9.42 -17.19
N SER A 52 4.35 8.98 -16.16
CA SER A 52 3.72 7.66 -16.16
C SER A 52 2.69 7.51 -17.29
N ASP A 53 1.88 8.55 -17.53
CA ASP A 53 0.94 8.59 -18.64
C ASP A 53 1.66 8.47 -19.99
N LEU A 54 2.80 9.13 -20.15
CA LEU A 54 3.65 8.96 -21.34
C LEU A 54 4.13 7.51 -21.51
N LEU A 55 4.54 6.84 -20.42
CA LEU A 55 4.94 5.42 -20.46
C LEU A 55 3.76 4.52 -20.84
N ILE A 56 2.57 4.77 -20.30
CA ILE A 56 1.34 4.02 -20.62
C ILE A 56 0.97 4.21 -22.09
N GLN A 57 0.97 5.45 -22.59
CA GLN A 57 0.67 5.76 -24.00
C GLN A 57 1.64 5.06 -24.96
N ASN A 58 2.92 5.01 -24.58
CA ASN A 58 3.96 4.36 -25.36
C ASN A 58 4.05 2.83 -25.14
N LYS A 59 3.24 2.27 -24.24
CA LYS A 59 3.27 0.85 -23.82
C LYS A 59 4.64 0.42 -23.27
N THR A 60 5.32 1.33 -22.59
CA THR A 60 6.60 1.12 -21.91
C THR A 60 6.46 1.20 -20.39
N ASN A 61 5.24 1.17 -19.86
CA ASN A 61 4.92 1.13 -18.43
C ASN A 61 5.18 -0.28 -17.83
N THR A 62 6.45 -0.70 -17.80
CA THR A 62 6.86 -1.98 -17.21
C THR A 62 7.28 -1.83 -15.75
N TYR A 63 7.19 -2.91 -14.98
CA TYR A 63 7.67 -2.93 -13.59
C TYR A 63 9.16 -2.55 -13.49
N ASP A 64 9.98 -3.08 -14.41
CA ASP A 64 11.41 -2.77 -14.47
C ASP A 64 11.68 -1.27 -14.72
N ASN A 65 10.83 -0.61 -15.50
CA ASN A 65 10.96 0.83 -15.75
C ASN A 65 10.65 1.65 -14.50
N TYR A 66 9.52 1.40 -13.83
CA TYR A 66 9.23 2.08 -12.55
C TYR A 66 10.28 1.76 -11.47
N LEU A 67 10.79 0.53 -11.44
CA LEU A 67 11.85 0.14 -10.52
C LEU A 67 13.18 0.86 -10.82
N ALA A 68 13.50 1.12 -12.09
CA ALA A 68 14.64 1.92 -12.47
C ALA A 68 14.50 3.37 -12.00
N LEU A 69 13.31 3.98 -12.10
CA LEU A 69 13.04 5.31 -11.55
C LEU A 69 13.16 5.33 -10.02
N ALA A 70 12.61 4.34 -9.32
CA ALA A 70 12.71 4.25 -7.87
C ALA A 70 14.17 4.10 -7.43
N ARG A 71 14.96 3.27 -8.11
CA ARG A 71 16.41 3.11 -7.86
C ARG A 71 17.17 4.40 -8.12
N TYR A 72 16.82 5.13 -9.17
CA TYR A 72 17.41 6.44 -9.46
C TYR A 72 17.11 7.45 -8.36
N ALA A 73 15.88 7.46 -7.85
CA ALA A 73 15.47 8.28 -6.72
C ALA A 73 16.28 7.95 -5.46
N VAL A 74 16.49 6.66 -5.15
CA VAL A 74 17.36 6.25 -4.03
C VAL A 74 18.82 6.67 -4.25
N TYR A 75 19.36 6.47 -5.45
CA TYR A 75 20.74 6.85 -5.79
C TYR A 75 20.96 8.36 -5.63
N THR A 76 20.01 9.18 -6.05
CA THR A 76 20.06 10.65 -5.95
C THR A 76 19.58 11.20 -4.61
N LYS A 77 19.10 10.33 -3.69
CA LYS A 77 18.46 10.70 -2.42
C LYS A 77 17.28 11.66 -2.61
N ASN A 78 16.51 11.46 -3.68
CA ASN A 78 15.38 12.30 -4.05
C ASN A 78 14.06 11.63 -3.62
N ASN A 79 13.60 11.94 -2.42
CA ASN A 79 12.33 11.40 -1.90
C ASN A 79 11.11 11.93 -2.68
N ASP A 80 11.20 13.14 -3.24
CA ASP A 80 10.13 13.74 -4.06
C ASP A 80 9.92 12.99 -5.39
N LEU A 81 10.94 12.25 -5.86
CA LEU A 81 10.79 11.27 -6.94
C LEU A 81 10.43 9.88 -6.40
N PHE A 82 11.04 9.44 -5.30
CA PHE A 82 10.88 8.08 -4.79
C PHE A 82 9.44 7.78 -4.37
N VAL A 83 8.82 8.66 -3.58
CA VAL A 83 7.50 8.43 -3.01
C VAL A 83 6.42 8.33 -4.10
N PRO A 84 6.32 9.26 -5.07
CA PRO A 84 5.34 9.12 -6.14
C PRO A 84 5.54 7.87 -7.01
N VAL A 85 6.78 7.49 -7.31
CA VAL A 85 7.06 6.25 -8.05
C VAL A 85 6.65 5.01 -7.24
N LEU A 86 6.91 5.01 -5.93
CA LEU A 86 6.45 3.94 -5.04
C LEU A 86 4.93 3.83 -5.05
N GLU A 87 4.21 4.95 -5.04
CA GLU A 87 2.74 4.96 -5.10
C GLU A 87 2.16 4.46 -6.43
N LEU A 88 2.90 4.62 -7.54
CA LEU A 88 2.53 4.05 -8.83
C LEU A 88 2.62 2.51 -8.83
N LEU A 89 3.62 1.97 -8.13
CA LEU A 89 3.84 0.53 -7.96
C LEU A 89 2.94 -0.07 -6.87
N ASP A 90 2.65 0.68 -5.81
CA ASP A 90 1.91 0.14 -4.67
C ASP A 90 0.48 -0.22 -5.06
N GLY A 91 0.16 -1.49 -4.85
CA GLY A 91 -1.16 -2.06 -5.07
C GLY A 91 -1.51 -2.23 -6.53
N GLU A 92 -0.58 -2.09 -7.47
CA GLU A 92 -0.84 -2.24 -8.90
C GLU A 92 -1.60 -3.54 -9.22
N GLU A 93 -1.32 -4.61 -8.47
CA GLU A 93 -1.95 -5.92 -8.64
C GLU A 93 -3.40 -6.00 -8.15
N SER A 94 -3.86 -5.03 -7.34
CA SER A 94 -5.08 -5.19 -6.53
C SER A 94 -6.33 -5.38 -7.37
N LEU A 95 -6.57 -4.49 -8.33
CA LEU A 95 -7.77 -4.59 -9.18
C LEU A 95 -7.63 -5.67 -10.25
N ASP A 96 -6.41 -6.01 -10.68
CA ASP A 96 -6.17 -7.15 -11.56
C ASP A 96 -6.46 -8.49 -10.84
N ASN A 97 -6.06 -8.63 -9.58
CA ASN A 97 -6.39 -9.78 -8.75
C ASN A 97 -7.91 -9.91 -8.54
N LEU A 98 -8.62 -8.80 -8.31
CA LEU A 98 -10.09 -8.81 -8.24
C LEU A 98 -10.71 -9.23 -9.58
N HIS A 99 -10.21 -8.68 -10.70
CA HIS A 99 -10.65 -9.06 -12.03
C HIS A 99 -10.50 -10.57 -12.23
N LYS A 100 -9.30 -11.14 -12.01
CA LYS A 100 -9.04 -12.59 -12.10
C LYS A 100 -9.98 -13.40 -11.20
N LYS A 101 -10.10 -13.03 -9.92
CA LYS A 101 -10.97 -13.70 -8.94
C LYS A 101 -12.43 -13.78 -9.40
N LEU A 102 -12.96 -12.71 -10.00
CA LEU A 102 -14.33 -12.70 -10.54
C LEU A 102 -14.50 -13.70 -11.69
N GLY A 103 -13.50 -13.87 -12.56
CA GLY A 103 -13.58 -14.84 -13.65
C GLY A 103 -13.44 -16.28 -13.19
N GLU A 104 -12.64 -16.52 -12.14
CA GLU A 104 -12.49 -17.85 -11.53
C GLU A 104 -13.74 -18.29 -10.77
N LEU A 105 -14.39 -17.37 -10.04
CA LEU A 105 -15.58 -17.67 -9.23
C LEU A 105 -16.89 -17.63 -10.03
N TYR A 106 -16.95 -16.82 -11.08
CA TYR A 106 -18.13 -16.64 -11.91
C TYR A 106 -17.80 -16.93 -13.38
N ASP A 107 -17.67 -15.90 -14.22
CA ASP A 107 -17.32 -16.02 -15.64
C ASP A 107 -16.82 -14.67 -16.22
N GLU A 108 -16.41 -14.69 -17.49
CA GLU A 108 -15.94 -13.51 -18.22
C GLU A 108 -17.02 -12.43 -18.39
N ALA A 109 -18.30 -12.80 -18.40
CA ALA A 109 -19.39 -11.84 -18.54
C ALA A 109 -19.54 -11.00 -17.27
N VAL A 110 -19.41 -11.64 -16.09
CA VAL A 110 -19.36 -10.95 -14.80
C VAL A 110 -18.14 -10.04 -14.71
N GLN A 111 -16.96 -10.51 -15.13
CA GLN A 111 -15.76 -9.65 -15.16
C GLN A 111 -15.98 -8.39 -15.99
N ALA A 112 -16.46 -8.55 -17.23
CA ALA A 112 -16.70 -7.45 -18.16
C ALA A 112 -17.76 -6.46 -17.65
N GLU A 113 -18.81 -6.96 -17.00
CA GLU A 113 -19.85 -6.14 -16.37
C GLU A 113 -19.27 -5.29 -15.23
N ILE A 114 -18.53 -5.91 -14.31
CA ILE A 114 -17.97 -5.20 -13.14
C ILE A 114 -16.90 -4.18 -13.57
N PHE A 115 -16.06 -4.51 -14.53
CA PHE A 115 -14.97 -3.67 -15.03
C PHE A 115 -15.34 -2.82 -16.24
N GLN A 116 -16.64 -2.65 -16.53
CA GLN A 116 -17.11 -1.84 -17.65
C GLN A 116 -16.50 -0.42 -17.63
N ASP A 117 -16.34 0.18 -18.81
CA ASP A 117 -15.79 1.53 -19.10
C ASP A 117 -14.27 1.68 -18.88
N PHE A 118 -13.71 1.01 -17.88
CA PHE A 118 -12.32 1.19 -17.49
C PHE A 118 -11.42 -0.01 -17.80
N GLY A 119 -11.96 -1.23 -17.76
CA GLY A 119 -11.15 -2.45 -17.75
C GLY A 119 -10.22 -2.51 -16.52
N PRO A 120 -9.31 -3.49 -16.47
CA PRO A 120 -8.22 -3.50 -15.50
C PRO A 120 -7.33 -2.26 -15.67
N PRO A 121 -6.96 -1.57 -14.57
CA PRO A 121 -6.10 -0.39 -14.65
C PRO A 121 -4.70 -0.77 -15.15
N PRO A 122 -4.07 0.03 -16.02
CA PRO A 122 -2.69 -0.21 -16.43
C PRO A 122 -1.71 0.01 -15.26
N LEU A 123 -0.61 -0.73 -15.25
CA LEU A 123 0.51 -0.48 -14.34
C LEU A 123 0.96 0.97 -14.46
N GLY A 124 1.14 1.64 -13.32
CA GLY A 124 1.50 3.05 -13.26
C GLY A 124 0.33 4.01 -13.44
N THR A 125 -0.92 3.55 -13.32
CA THR A 125 -2.09 4.43 -13.23
C THR A 125 -1.83 5.53 -12.19
N PRO A 126 -1.91 6.83 -12.56
CA PRO A 126 -1.72 7.94 -11.64
C PRO A 126 -2.55 7.83 -10.37
N THR A 127 -1.95 8.14 -9.21
CA THR A 127 -2.60 7.94 -7.90
C THR A 127 -3.94 8.68 -7.80
N ASN A 128 -4.03 9.88 -8.38
CA ASN A 128 -5.26 10.68 -8.44
C ASN A 128 -6.38 10.09 -9.31
N GLU A 129 -6.05 9.18 -10.23
CA GLU A 129 -7.01 8.53 -11.12
C GLU A 129 -7.51 7.18 -10.56
N LYS A 130 -6.70 6.52 -9.71
CA LYS A 130 -7.01 5.22 -9.10
C LYS A 130 -8.41 5.13 -8.45
N PRO A 131 -8.90 6.14 -7.69
CA PRO A 131 -10.24 6.06 -7.10
C PRO A 131 -11.39 5.94 -8.08
N LYS A 132 -11.25 6.44 -9.32
CA LYS A 132 -12.31 6.33 -10.35
C LYS A 132 -12.57 4.87 -10.71
N TYR A 133 -11.50 4.09 -10.86
CA TYR A 133 -11.57 2.64 -11.09
C TYR A 133 -12.25 1.95 -9.90
N THR A 134 -11.74 2.19 -8.69
CA THR A 134 -12.22 1.53 -7.48
C THR A 134 -13.68 1.82 -7.20
N ALA A 135 -14.11 3.09 -7.31
CA ALA A 135 -15.49 3.47 -7.08
C ALA A 135 -16.43 2.82 -8.10
N ALA A 136 -16.09 2.86 -9.39
CA ALA A 136 -16.90 2.24 -10.44
C ALA A 136 -17.04 0.72 -10.22
N VAL A 137 -15.93 0.03 -9.95
CA VAL A 137 -15.92 -1.42 -9.66
C VAL A 137 -16.74 -1.75 -8.42
N MET A 138 -16.54 -1.03 -7.32
CA MET A 138 -17.26 -1.28 -6.07
C MET A 138 -18.76 -1.01 -6.18
N HIS A 139 -19.18 0.03 -6.89
CA HIS A 139 -20.59 0.30 -7.14
C HIS A 139 -21.24 -0.84 -7.94
N ARG A 140 -20.63 -1.28 -9.05
CA ARG A 140 -21.19 -2.38 -9.85
C ARG A 140 -21.19 -3.70 -9.09
N MET A 141 -20.15 -3.98 -8.31
CA MET A 141 -20.14 -5.16 -7.44
C MET A 141 -21.30 -5.10 -6.44
N THR A 142 -21.58 -3.91 -5.89
CA THR A 142 -22.64 -3.72 -4.88
C THR A 142 -24.02 -3.87 -5.51
N ASP A 143 -24.23 -3.33 -6.71
CA ASP A 143 -25.47 -3.50 -7.46
C ASP A 143 -25.72 -4.98 -7.81
N LYS A 144 -24.65 -5.73 -8.12
CA LYS A 144 -24.73 -7.13 -8.55
C LYS A 144 -24.84 -8.13 -7.40
N PHE A 145 -24.05 -7.95 -6.35
CA PHE A 145 -23.88 -8.94 -5.27
C PHE A 145 -24.42 -8.47 -3.91
N GLY A 146 -24.88 -7.22 -3.81
CA GLY A 146 -25.15 -6.58 -2.53
C GLY A 146 -23.88 -6.27 -1.75
N GLU A 147 -24.02 -5.49 -0.68
CA GLU A 147 -22.87 -5.05 0.13
C GLU A 147 -22.12 -6.23 0.79
N ASP A 148 -22.85 -7.21 1.34
CA ASP A 148 -22.24 -8.38 1.99
C ASP A 148 -21.50 -9.27 0.98
N GLY A 149 -22.04 -9.43 -0.23
CA GLY A 149 -21.36 -10.14 -1.31
C GLY A 149 -20.07 -9.44 -1.74
N CYS A 150 -20.07 -8.10 -1.82
CA CYS A 150 -18.85 -7.33 -2.05
C CYS A 150 -17.79 -7.56 -0.99
N LYS A 151 -18.19 -7.44 0.29
CA LYS A 151 -17.29 -7.65 1.43
C LYS A 151 -16.69 -9.05 1.38
N ASP A 152 -17.53 -10.06 1.12
CA ASP A 152 -17.09 -11.45 1.01
C ASP A 152 -16.05 -11.67 -0.10
N LEU A 153 -16.26 -11.04 -1.26
CA LEU A 153 -15.33 -11.13 -2.40
C LEU A 153 -13.96 -10.53 -2.12
N ILE A 154 -13.85 -9.53 -1.25
CA ILE A 154 -12.59 -8.83 -0.96
C ILE A 154 -12.03 -9.11 0.45
N LYS A 155 -12.69 -9.94 1.26
CA LYS A 155 -12.35 -10.20 2.67
C LYS A 155 -10.96 -10.80 2.89
N ASP A 156 -10.38 -11.42 1.86
CA ASP A 156 -9.07 -12.09 1.92
C ASP A 156 -7.92 -11.20 1.41
N SER A 157 -8.17 -9.89 1.28
CA SER A 157 -7.30 -8.92 0.61
C SER A 157 -7.25 -9.12 -0.90
N LEU A 158 -7.07 -8.01 -1.61
CA LEU A 158 -6.77 -8.00 -3.04
C LEU A 158 -5.27 -7.91 -3.31
N ARG A 159 -4.45 -7.73 -2.27
CA ARG A 159 -2.99 -7.71 -2.38
C ARG A 159 -2.46 -9.12 -2.62
N THR A 160 -1.35 -9.24 -3.34
CA THR A 160 -0.63 -10.51 -3.47
C THR A 160 0.18 -10.76 -2.19
N LEU A 161 -0.30 -11.67 -1.34
CA LEU A 161 0.27 -11.97 -0.03
C LEU A 161 0.74 -13.44 0.04
N PRO A 162 1.93 -13.77 -0.49
CA PRO A 162 2.44 -15.13 -0.51
C PRO A 162 2.72 -15.66 0.91
N ASP A 163 2.31 -16.89 1.19
CA ASP A 163 2.40 -17.54 2.50
C ASP A 163 3.85 -17.64 3.00
N GLU A 164 4.82 -17.75 2.08
CA GLU A 164 6.24 -17.80 2.37
C GLU A 164 6.71 -16.55 3.13
N GLY A 165 6.11 -15.40 2.85
CA GLY A 165 6.40 -14.13 3.52
C GLY A 165 6.02 -14.10 5.01
N TYR A 166 5.20 -15.05 5.46
CA TYR A 166 4.67 -15.11 6.83
C TYR A 166 5.26 -16.27 7.65
N GLN A 167 6.14 -17.09 7.09
CA GLN A 167 6.71 -18.23 7.83
C GLN A 167 7.53 -17.78 9.02
N GLU A 168 8.26 -16.68 8.91
CA GLU A 168 9.11 -16.22 10.01
C GLU A 168 8.29 -15.66 11.18
N VAL A 169 7.15 -14.99 10.91
CA VAL A 169 6.24 -14.57 12.00
C VAL A 169 5.58 -15.78 12.67
N LYS A 170 5.21 -16.81 11.89
CA LYS A 170 4.73 -18.08 12.44
C LYS A 170 5.76 -18.76 13.33
N ASN A 171 7.01 -18.86 12.88
CA ASN A 171 8.11 -19.43 13.67
C ASN A 171 8.32 -18.69 15.00
N ARG A 172 8.16 -17.35 15.00
CA ARG A 172 8.25 -16.55 16.22
C ARG A 172 7.06 -16.82 17.15
N PHE A 173 5.85 -16.91 16.62
CA PHE A 173 4.66 -17.29 17.39
C PHE A 173 4.83 -18.65 18.07
N GLU A 174 5.30 -19.67 17.33
CA GLU A 174 5.52 -21.01 17.88
C GLU A 174 6.59 -21.08 18.98
N LYS A 175 7.52 -20.13 19.01
CA LYS A 175 8.57 -19.99 20.03
C LYS A 175 8.15 -19.13 21.23
N SER A 176 7.04 -18.41 21.12
CA SER A 176 6.52 -17.59 22.20
C SER A 176 5.82 -18.43 23.26
N THR A 177 5.88 -17.96 24.51
CA THR A 177 5.32 -18.71 25.66
C THR A 177 3.84 -18.47 25.88
N SER A 178 3.29 -17.39 25.31
CA SER A 178 1.89 -17.01 25.36
C SER A 178 1.59 -16.01 24.24
N MET A 179 0.32 -15.71 24.01
CA MET A 179 -0.09 -14.64 23.09
C MET A 179 0.50 -13.29 23.51
N ASP A 180 0.46 -12.92 24.80
CA ASP A 180 1.04 -11.66 25.27
C ASP A 180 2.55 -11.59 25.01
N ASP A 181 3.29 -12.67 25.27
CA ASP A 181 4.73 -12.73 24.99
C ASP A 181 5.02 -12.56 23.49
N PHE A 182 4.19 -13.14 22.62
CA PHE A 182 4.30 -12.93 21.18
C PHE A 182 4.03 -11.48 20.78
N LEU A 183 2.91 -10.91 21.22
CA LEU A 183 2.53 -9.53 20.89
C LEU A 183 3.56 -8.52 21.41
N ASP A 184 4.06 -8.69 22.63
CA ASP A 184 5.10 -7.84 23.22
C ASP A 184 6.39 -7.87 22.38
N LYS A 185 6.85 -9.07 21.99
CA LYS A 185 8.04 -9.24 21.14
C LYS A 185 7.86 -8.67 19.74
N GLU A 186 6.71 -8.91 19.12
CA GLU A 186 6.42 -8.36 17.79
C GLU A 186 6.30 -6.83 17.81
N GLY A 187 5.72 -6.30 18.89
CA GLY A 187 5.64 -4.87 19.13
C GLY A 187 7.00 -4.23 19.31
N GLN A 188 7.85 -4.79 20.18
CA GLN A 188 9.21 -4.28 20.39
C GLN A 188 10.03 -4.31 19.10
N ARG A 189 9.99 -5.42 18.36
CA ARG A 189 10.69 -5.54 17.08
C ARG A 189 10.18 -4.53 16.04
N PHE A 190 8.92 -4.10 16.12
CA PHE A 190 8.40 -3.07 15.20
C PHE A 190 8.96 -1.69 15.58
N LEU A 191 8.96 -1.35 16.87
CA LEU A 191 9.57 -0.13 17.38
C LEU A 191 11.07 -0.07 17.05
N ASP A 192 11.82 -1.15 17.28
CA ASP A 192 13.25 -1.26 16.98
C ASP A 192 13.53 -1.01 15.49
N GLN A 193 12.68 -1.54 14.60
CA GLN A 193 12.80 -1.31 13.17
C GLN A 193 12.62 0.18 12.83
N LEU A 194 11.61 0.83 13.40
CA LEU A 194 11.34 2.24 13.14
C LEU A 194 12.42 3.16 13.73
N GLU A 195 12.96 2.83 14.91
CA GLU A 195 14.11 3.52 15.51
C GLU A 195 15.36 3.38 14.63
N ALA A 196 15.63 2.20 14.07
CA ALA A 196 16.73 2.01 13.14
C ALA A 196 16.56 2.86 11.86
N LEU A 197 15.36 2.88 11.27
CA LEU A 197 15.07 3.71 10.09
C LEU A 197 15.22 5.20 10.38
N GLN A 198 14.77 5.66 11.56
CA GLN A 198 14.98 7.03 12.02
C GLN A 198 16.47 7.37 12.12
N ASN A 199 17.27 6.52 12.79
CA ASN A 199 18.70 6.75 12.99
C ASN A 199 19.49 6.76 11.66
N GLU A 200 19.02 6.00 10.68
CA GLU A 200 19.63 5.89 9.35
C GLU A 200 19.09 6.94 8.35
N ASP A 201 18.16 7.81 8.76
CA ASP A 201 17.42 8.77 7.92
C ASP A 201 16.80 8.10 6.68
N LYS A 202 16.21 6.92 6.89
CA LYS A 202 15.50 6.14 5.87
C LYS A 202 13.99 6.22 6.07
N LEU A 203 13.26 6.03 4.98
CA LEU A 203 11.81 5.97 5.01
C LEU A 203 11.32 4.60 5.49
N PHE A 204 10.24 4.59 6.28
CA PHE A 204 9.38 3.44 6.47
C PHE A 204 8.32 3.47 5.36
N PHE A 205 8.54 2.69 4.30
CA PHE A 205 7.80 2.83 3.04
C PHE A 205 7.90 4.25 2.47
N ALA A 206 6.82 5.04 2.55
CA ALA A 206 6.74 6.40 2.05
C ALA A 206 7.00 7.48 3.12
N GLN A 207 6.98 7.12 4.41
CA GLN A 207 7.00 8.10 5.50
C GLN A 207 8.33 8.14 6.24
N ARG A 208 8.70 9.34 6.69
CA ARG A 208 9.80 9.56 7.62
C ARG A 208 9.37 9.22 9.05
N ILE A 209 10.29 8.67 9.84
CA ILE A 209 10.08 8.42 11.27
C ILE A 209 10.77 9.51 12.08
N THR A 210 10.02 10.49 12.57
CA THR A 210 10.53 11.56 13.44
C THR A 210 10.41 11.19 14.93
N PRO A 211 11.06 11.93 15.86
CA PRO A 211 10.88 11.71 17.29
C PRO A 211 9.41 11.78 17.71
N GLU A 212 8.64 12.71 17.14
CA GLU A 212 7.20 12.87 17.39
C GLU A 212 6.40 11.66 16.91
N VAL A 213 6.78 11.06 15.78
CA VAL A 213 6.19 9.79 15.31
C VAL A 213 6.48 8.66 16.30
N MET A 214 7.71 8.56 16.80
CA MET A 214 8.05 7.54 17.81
C MET A 214 7.29 7.73 19.12
N ASP A 215 7.15 8.97 19.59
CA ASP A 215 6.39 9.29 20.80
C ASP A 215 4.89 9.01 20.62
N TYR A 216 4.33 9.33 19.45
CA TYR A 216 2.97 8.95 19.09
C TYR A 216 2.77 7.43 19.16
N LEU A 217 3.68 6.65 18.58
CA LEU A 217 3.58 5.18 18.60
C LEU A 217 3.62 4.62 20.03
N ARG A 218 4.53 5.11 20.88
CA ARG A 218 4.63 4.67 22.29
C ARG A 218 3.37 4.98 23.11
N GLN A 219 2.61 6.00 22.72
CA GLN A 219 1.32 6.34 23.34
C GLN A 219 0.14 5.51 22.80
N HIS A 220 0.32 4.78 21.69
CA HIS A 220 -0.73 4.04 21.00
C HIS A 220 -0.32 2.57 20.76
N PRO A 221 -0.23 1.74 21.83
CA PRO A 221 0.26 0.36 21.74
C PRO A 221 -0.52 -0.53 20.77
N GLU A 222 -1.81 -0.30 20.56
CA GLU A 222 -2.61 -1.03 19.58
C GLU A 222 -2.08 -0.92 18.14
N ILE A 223 -1.29 0.11 17.81
CA ILE A 223 -0.67 0.28 16.49
C ILE A 223 0.47 -0.71 16.25
N TYR A 224 1.38 -0.85 17.22
CA TYR A 224 2.61 -1.63 17.03
C TYR A 224 2.53 -3.04 17.61
N ARG A 225 1.77 -3.19 18.70
CA ARG A 225 1.60 -4.45 19.44
C ARG A 225 0.30 -5.15 19.06
N GLY A 226 -0.77 -4.39 18.90
CA GLY A 226 -2.15 -4.89 18.93
C GLY A 226 -2.65 -5.14 20.37
N GLU A 227 -3.95 -5.26 20.52
CA GLU A 227 -4.62 -5.58 21.79
C GLU A 227 -5.35 -6.91 21.67
N TRP A 228 -5.25 -7.77 22.68
CA TRP A 228 -5.90 -9.09 22.67
C TRP A 228 -6.79 -9.25 23.90
N ASP A 229 -8.04 -9.67 23.68
CA ASP A 229 -9.04 -9.85 24.75
C ASP A 229 -9.27 -11.32 25.16
N GLY A 230 -8.46 -12.24 24.64
CA GLY A 230 -8.63 -13.68 24.81
C GLY A 230 -9.17 -14.39 23.56
N SER A 231 -9.93 -13.67 22.73
CA SER A 231 -10.56 -14.24 21.52
C SER A 231 -10.39 -13.38 20.27
N ILE A 232 -10.19 -12.08 20.43
CA ILE A 232 -10.07 -11.13 19.34
C ILE A 232 -8.74 -10.40 19.50
N VAL A 233 -8.02 -10.24 18.38
CA VAL A 233 -6.92 -9.28 18.28
C VAL A 233 -7.44 -8.03 17.58
N TYR A 234 -7.28 -6.89 18.23
CA TYR A 234 -7.54 -5.57 17.69
C TYR A 234 -6.24 -4.98 17.14
N GLU A 235 -6.27 -4.55 15.88
CA GLU A 235 -5.14 -3.90 15.23
C GLU A 235 -5.56 -2.55 14.68
N THR A 236 -4.83 -1.50 15.08
CA THR A 236 -4.96 -0.16 14.52
C THR A 236 -3.79 0.11 13.57
N LYS A 237 -4.06 0.76 12.44
CA LYS A 237 -2.97 1.14 11.52
C LYS A 237 -2.16 2.31 12.08
N ILE A 238 -0.85 2.30 11.81
CA ILE A 238 -0.09 3.55 11.79
C ILE A 238 -0.64 4.44 10.67
N PRO A 239 -0.74 5.78 10.81
CA PRO A 239 -1.08 6.63 9.67
C PRO A 239 -0.11 6.43 8.49
N PHE A 240 -0.57 6.65 7.25
CA PHE A 240 0.25 6.49 6.05
C PHE A 240 1.42 7.50 5.99
N LEU A 241 1.15 8.74 6.39
CA LEU A 241 2.11 9.84 6.52
C LEU A 241 1.97 10.43 7.93
N THR A 242 2.58 9.78 8.93
CA THR A 242 2.32 10.07 10.35
C THR A 242 2.73 11.49 10.75
N GLU A 243 3.85 12.01 10.27
CA GLU A 243 4.27 13.39 10.56
C GLU A 243 3.21 14.41 10.09
N GLN A 244 2.73 14.27 8.85
CA GLN A 244 1.70 15.13 8.29
C GLN A 244 0.34 14.94 8.99
N TYR A 245 -0.02 13.71 9.33
CA TYR A 245 -1.23 13.39 10.10
C TYR A 245 -1.24 14.10 11.46
N LEU A 246 -0.10 14.16 12.15
CA LEU A 246 0.02 14.80 13.46
C LEU A 246 -0.03 16.34 13.40
N GLN A 247 0.37 16.93 12.26
CA GLN A 247 0.42 18.38 12.05
C GLN A 247 -0.85 18.95 11.40
N GLU A 248 -1.72 18.10 10.86
CA GLU A 248 -2.90 18.52 10.12
C GLU A 248 -4.11 18.77 11.03
N GLU A 249 -4.71 19.96 10.88
CA GLU A 249 -5.89 20.39 11.66
C GLU A 249 -7.19 20.10 10.91
N ASP A 250 -7.17 20.08 9.57
CA ASP A 250 -8.33 19.77 8.76
C ASP A 250 -8.67 18.26 8.87
N PRO A 251 -9.86 17.89 9.40
CA PRO A 251 -10.20 16.48 9.62
C PRO A 251 -10.22 15.64 8.34
N GLN A 252 -10.58 16.24 7.19
CA GLN A 252 -10.64 15.55 5.91
C GLN A 252 -9.22 15.27 5.38
N LYS A 253 -8.32 16.26 5.45
CA LYS A 253 -6.91 16.06 5.10
C LYS A 253 -6.18 15.13 6.07
N ARG A 254 -6.52 15.19 7.36
CA ARG A 254 -5.96 14.28 8.36
C ARG A 254 -6.31 12.83 8.04
N ARG A 255 -7.56 12.54 7.65
CA ARG A 255 -7.96 11.22 7.12
C ARG A 255 -7.21 10.82 5.85
N TYR A 256 -6.93 11.77 4.96
CA TYR A 256 -6.09 11.53 3.78
C TYR A 256 -4.67 11.10 4.14
N TYR A 257 -4.01 11.78 5.09
CA TYR A 257 -2.67 11.37 5.57
C TYR A 257 -2.67 10.05 6.33
N TYR A 258 -3.84 9.59 6.79
CA TYR A 258 -3.98 8.31 7.46
C TYR A 258 -4.17 7.14 6.48
N CYS A 259 -4.93 7.32 5.39
CA CYS A 259 -5.31 6.22 4.50
C CYS A 259 -4.12 5.63 3.73
N HIS A 260 -3.86 4.34 3.94
CA HIS A 260 -2.78 3.61 3.25
C HIS A 260 -3.13 3.15 1.83
N CYS A 261 -4.41 3.10 1.47
CA CYS A 261 -4.80 2.44 0.22
C CYS A 261 -4.64 3.40 -0.96
N PRO A 262 -3.71 3.16 -1.91
CA PRO A 262 -3.54 4.04 -3.07
C PRO A 262 -4.77 4.05 -3.99
N TRP A 263 -5.61 3.02 -3.90
CA TRP A 263 -6.87 2.89 -4.64
C TRP A 263 -8.04 3.67 -4.05
N ALA A 264 -7.90 4.25 -2.85
CA ALA A 264 -8.98 4.96 -2.17
C ALA A 264 -8.56 6.32 -1.61
N ARG A 265 -7.29 6.49 -1.20
CA ARG A 265 -6.84 7.68 -0.44
C ARG A 265 -7.19 9.01 -1.12
N GLU A 266 -6.98 9.13 -2.43
CA GLU A 266 -7.29 10.37 -3.17
C GLU A 266 -8.79 10.72 -3.18
N SER A 267 -9.69 9.75 -2.96
CA SER A 267 -11.13 10.03 -2.84
C SER A 267 -11.49 10.77 -1.55
N LEU A 268 -10.57 10.87 -0.59
CA LEU A 268 -10.80 11.62 0.66
C LEU A 268 -10.65 13.12 0.48
N ILE A 269 -9.90 13.58 -0.51
CA ILE A 269 -9.63 15.02 -0.76
C ILE A 269 -10.21 15.52 -2.08
N ARG A 270 -10.74 14.62 -2.91
CA ARG A 270 -11.34 14.97 -4.21
C ARG A 270 -12.84 14.70 -4.16
N ASP A 271 -13.63 15.75 -4.29
CA ASP A 271 -15.10 15.65 -4.29
C ASP A 271 -15.68 15.04 -5.57
N THR A 272 -14.83 14.66 -6.54
CA THR A 272 -15.26 14.13 -7.84
C THR A 272 -15.62 12.64 -7.80
N VAL A 273 -15.16 11.90 -6.80
CA VAL A 273 -15.39 10.46 -6.68
C VAL A 273 -15.31 10.03 -5.21
N THR A 274 -16.19 9.11 -4.81
CA THR A 274 -16.20 8.53 -3.46
C THR A 274 -16.01 7.02 -3.56
N VAL A 275 -14.98 6.49 -2.90
CA VAL A 275 -14.79 5.04 -2.77
C VAL A 275 -15.61 4.53 -1.59
N PRO A 276 -16.52 3.54 -1.77
CA PRO A 276 -17.31 2.99 -0.67
C PRO A 276 -16.44 2.39 0.45
N ALA A 277 -16.80 2.66 1.71
CA ALA A 277 -16.08 2.15 2.87
C ALA A 277 -16.03 0.62 2.95
N ALA A 278 -16.98 -0.09 2.31
CA ALA A 278 -16.93 -1.54 2.16
C ALA A 278 -15.60 -2.03 1.58
N PHE A 279 -14.93 -1.22 0.74
CA PHE A 279 -13.61 -1.54 0.19
C PHE A 279 -12.52 -1.75 1.26
N CYS A 280 -12.68 -1.18 2.46
CA CYS A 280 -11.77 -1.39 3.57
C CYS A 280 -11.73 -2.84 4.09
N ASN A 281 -12.67 -3.71 3.68
CA ASN A 281 -12.58 -5.15 3.96
C ASN A 281 -11.36 -5.80 3.29
N CYS A 282 -10.89 -5.25 2.16
CA CYS A 282 -9.60 -5.63 1.57
C CYS A 282 -8.44 -5.39 2.56
N SER A 283 -8.46 -4.25 3.25
CA SER A 283 -7.48 -3.95 4.29
C SER A 283 -7.61 -4.86 5.51
N ALA A 284 -8.83 -5.20 5.94
CA ALA A 284 -9.03 -6.14 7.03
C ALA A 284 -8.44 -7.52 6.67
N GLY A 285 -8.62 -7.96 5.43
CA GLY A 285 -7.99 -9.15 4.86
C GLY A 285 -6.47 -9.15 4.94
N PHE A 286 -5.85 -8.00 4.65
CA PHE A 286 -4.40 -7.83 4.76
C PHE A 286 -3.92 -8.07 6.20
N HIS A 287 -4.64 -7.56 7.20
CA HIS A 287 -4.27 -7.69 8.62
C HIS A 287 -4.47 -9.12 9.16
N LYS A 288 -5.54 -9.83 8.77
CA LYS A 288 -5.72 -11.22 9.22
C LYS A 288 -4.74 -12.21 8.62
N LYS A 289 -4.12 -11.91 7.47
CA LYS A 289 -3.27 -12.87 6.75
C LYS A 289 -2.21 -13.51 7.64
N LYS A 290 -1.50 -12.72 8.46
CA LYS A 290 -0.48 -13.27 9.37
C LYS A 290 -1.07 -14.26 10.37
N TRP A 291 -2.27 -13.99 10.86
CA TRP A 291 -2.98 -14.83 11.82
C TRP A 291 -3.51 -16.11 11.18
N GLU A 292 -4.02 -16.03 9.94
CA GLU A 292 -4.43 -17.21 9.17
C GLU A 292 -3.26 -18.18 8.95
N ILE A 293 -2.04 -17.66 8.73
CA ILE A 293 -0.83 -18.48 8.60
C ILE A 293 -0.38 -19.07 9.94
N ILE A 294 -0.43 -18.28 11.02
CA ILE A 294 -0.14 -18.74 12.39
C ILE A 294 -1.06 -19.89 12.78
N PHE A 295 -2.38 -19.74 12.58
CA PHE A 295 -3.38 -20.70 13.03
C PHE A 295 -3.75 -21.76 11.99
N GLY A 296 -3.26 -21.63 10.76
CA GLY A 296 -3.47 -22.60 9.68
C GLY A 296 -4.93 -22.73 9.23
N GLN A 297 -5.74 -21.68 9.39
CA GLN A 297 -7.14 -21.67 8.96
C GLN A 297 -7.62 -20.26 8.60
N PRO A 298 -8.63 -20.12 7.73
CA PRO A 298 -9.27 -18.83 7.45
C PRO A 298 -9.86 -18.22 8.72
N LEU A 299 -9.74 -16.90 8.85
CA LEU A 299 -10.27 -16.15 9.99
C LEU A 299 -11.30 -15.11 9.56
N HIS A 300 -12.19 -14.78 10.50
CA HIS A 300 -13.15 -13.71 10.35
C HIS A 300 -12.55 -12.38 10.82
N THR A 301 -12.86 -11.30 10.10
CA THR A 301 -12.49 -9.95 10.46
C THR A 301 -13.65 -8.98 10.32
N GLU A 302 -13.60 -7.93 11.14
CA GLU A 302 -14.51 -6.80 11.08
C GLU A 302 -13.73 -5.50 10.93
N VAL A 303 -14.24 -4.59 10.10
CA VAL A 303 -13.78 -3.20 10.05
C VAL A 303 -14.55 -2.44 11.12
N LEU A 304 -13.88 -2.10 12.23
CA LEU A 304 -14.50 -1.38 13.35
C LEU A 304 -14.52 0.13 13.11
N GLU A 305 -13.39 0.65 12.62
CA GLU A 305 -13.20 2.07 12.30
C GLU A 305 -12.50 2.16 10.94
N SER A 306 -12.85 3.16 10.15
CA SER A 306 -12.20 3.47 8.89
C SER A 306 -12.31 4.95 8.55
N VAL A 307 -11.23 5.50 8.04
CA VAL A 307 -11.22 6.86 7.49
C VAL A 307 -12.17 7.02 6.29
N LEU A 308 -12.55 5.95 5.59
CA LEU A 308 -13.61 6.01 4.57
C LEU A 308 -15.02 6.02 5.19
N MET A 309 -15.19 5.61 6.45
CA MET A 309 -16.43 5.77 7.23
C MET A 309 -16.51 7.12 7.93
N GLY A 310 -15.43 7.90 7.90
CA GLY A 310 -15.33 9.21 8.54
C GLY A 310 -14.56 9.22 9.86
N ASP A 311 -14.13 8.05 10.36
CA ASP A 311 -13.34 7.92 11.59
C ASP A 311 -11.95 8.56 11.47
N GLU A 312 -11.29 8.83 12.60
CA GLU A 312 -9.93 9.39 12.62
C GLU A 312 -8.83 8.34 12.42
N ARG A 313 -9.18 7.06 12.52
CA ARG A 313 -8.26 5.91 12.41
C ARG A 313 -8.90 4.73 11.69
N CYS A 314 -8.08 3.73 11.35
CA CYS A 314 -8.56 2.45 10.84
C CYS A 314 -8.22 1.35 11.84
N ARG A 315 -9.26 0.65 12.32
CA ARG A 315 -9.15 -0.40 13.34
C ARG A 315 -9.91 -1.64 12.90
N PHE A 316 -9.30 -2.80 13.10
CA PHE A 316 -9.85 -4.10 12.72
C PHE A 316 -9.95 -5.02 13.93
N ALA A 317 -11.03 -5.79 14.01
CA ALA A 317 -11.13 -6.95 14.90
C ALA A 317 -10.82 -8.21 14.11
N ILE A 318 -9.92 -9.05 14.64
CA ILE A 318 -9.51 -10.32 14.04
C ILE A 318 -9.89 -11.43 15.01
N HIS A 319 -10.89 -12.22 14.64
CA HIS A 319 -11.42 -13.29 15.48
C HIS A 319 -10.52 -14.51 15.42
N LEU A 320 -9.92 -14.85 16.55
CA LEU A 320 -9.02 -15.98 16.67
C LEU A 320 -9.78 -17.27 17.03
N PRO A 321 -9.23 -18.46 16.74
CA PRO A 321 -9.84 -19.73 17.13
C PRO A 321 -9.91 -19.89 18.65
N THR A 322 -10.87 -20.68 19.15
CA THR A 322 -11.11 -20.87 20.60
C THR A 322 -9.98 -21.58 21.36
N LEU A 323 -9.03 -22.21 20.64
CA LEU A 323 -7.85 -22.87 21.22
C LEU A 323 -6.62 -22.02 20.92
N ILE A 324 -6.28 -21.12 21.83
CA ILE A 324 -5.04 -20.34 21.80
C ILE A 324 -4.14 -20.89 22.92
N ARG A 325 -2.86 -21.12 22.60
CA ARG A 325 -1.88 -21.69 23.53
C ARG A 325 -1.45 -20.72 24.62
#